data_AF-A0A2X3EQQ3-F1
#
_entry.id   AF-A0A2X3EQQ3-F1
#
_cell.length_a   1.000
_cell.length_b   1.000
_cell.length_c   1.000
_cell.angle_alpha   90.00
_cell.angle_beta   90.00
_cell.angle_gamma   90.00
#
_symmetry.space_group_name_H-M   'P 1'
#
loop_
_entity.id
_entity.type
_entity.pdbx_description
1 polymer ?
#
loop_
_entity_poly.entity_id
_entity_poly.type
_entity_poly.pdbx_seq_one_letter_code
_entity_poly.pdbx_strand_id
1 'polypeptide(L)'
;MRYLYEQSRKAIPDLPDFDTFRQQGIYKQRDPQGHHVAYKAFREDPQANPLTTPSGKIEIYSQDLAKIAATWELPEGDVIDPLPIYTPGFRKLQRSADSEIPATAHRLPL
;
A
#
# COMPACT_ATOMS: atom_id res chain seq x y z
N MET A 1 38.51 -9.98 -3.51
CA MET A 1 37.76 -9.44 -2.36
C MET A 1 38.20 -8.03 -1.95
N ARG A 2 39.48 -7.76 -1.62
CA ARG A 2 39.94 -6.41 -1.24
C ARG A 2 39.62 -5.32 -2.25
N TYR A 3 39.82 -5.59 -3.54
CA TYR A 3 39.52 -4.63 -4.62
C TYR A 3 38.07 -4.13 -4.62
N LEU A 4 37.08 -5.04 -4.50
CA LEU A 4 35.66 -4.67 -4.45
C LEU A 4 35.33 -3.92 -3.17
N TYR A 5 35.94 -4.32 -2.05
CA TYR A 5 35.77 -3.68 -0.76
C TYR A 5 36.27 -2.23 -0.76
N GLU A 6 37.38 -1.95 -1.42
CA GLU A 6 37.88 -0.58 -1.61
C GLU A 6 36.93 0.28 -2.45
N GLN A 7 36.25 -0.29 -3.46
CA GLN A 7 35.20 0.45 -4.18
C GLN A 7 34.02 0.78 -3.25
N SER A 8 33.62 -0.15 -2.38
CA SER A 8 32.57 0.10 -1.38
C SER A 8 32.97 1.22 -0.39
N ARG A 9 34.24 1.28 0.05
CA ARG A 9 34.74 2.36 0.92
C ARG A 9 34.66 3.74 0.28
N LYS A 10 34.71 3.86 -1.04
CA LYS A 10 34.51 5.15 -1.73
C LYS A 10 33.08 5.65 -1.61
N ALA A 11 32.10 4.74 -1.59
CA ALA A 11 30.69 5.06 -1.42
C ALA A 11 30.30 5.20 0.06
N ILE A 12 31.01 4.53 0.96
CA ILE A 12 30.76 4.52 2.41
C ILE A 12 32.08 4.85 3.13
N PRO A 13 32.41 6.14 3.30
CA PRO A 13 33.69 6.56 3.89
C PRO A 13 33.94 6.02 5.30
N ASP A 14 32.87 5.82 6.07
CA ASP A 14 32.91 5.31 7.45
C ASP A 14 33.15 3.80 7.54
N LEU A 15 33.14 3.09 6.41
CA LEU A 15 33.42 1.66 6.36
C LEU A 15 34.91 1.42 6.72
N PRO A 16 35.21 0.60 7.76
CA PRO A 16 36.58 0.34 8.20
C PRO A 16 37.39 -0.36 7.11
N ASP A 17 38.71 -0.45 7.28
CA ASP A 17 39.54 -1.21 6.34
C ASP A 17 39.16 -2.70 6.33
N PHE A 18 39.60 -3.40 5.28
CA PHE A 18 39.19 -4.78 5.03
C PHE A 18 39.54 -5.72 6.18
N ASP A 19 40.71 -5.56 6.80
CA ASP A 19 41.16 -6.46 7.86
C ASP A 19 40.39 -6.22 9.15
N THR A 20 40.17 -4.96 9.50
CA THR A 20 39.34 -4.58 10.64
C THR A 20 37.89 -5.06 10.48
N PHE A 21 37.29 -4.88 9.30
CA PHE A 21 35.95 -5.40 9.01
C PHE A 21 35.91 -6.93 9.08
N ARG A 22 36.91 -7.62 8.53
CA ARG A 22 36.98 -9.08 8.55
C ARG A 22 37.02 -9.62 9.98
N GLN A 23 37.72 -8.95 10.89
CA GLN A 23 37.80 -9.30 12.31
C GLN A 23 36.49 -9.00 13.05
N GLN A 24 35.84 -7.86 12.76
CA GLN A 24 34.58 -7.46 13.39
C GLN A 24 33.38 -8.28 12.90
N GLY A 25 33.41 -8.76 11.66
CA GLY A 25 32.38 -9.59 11.02
C GLY A 25 31.12 -8.84 10.59
N ILE A 26 30.80 -7.69 11.19
CA ILE A 26 29.65 -6.87 10.86
C ILE A 26 29.97 -5.38 10.97
N TYR A 27 29.44 -4.59 10.04
CA TYR A 27 29.40 -3.13 10.09
C TYR A 27 27.93 -2.71 10.16
N LYS A 28 27.56 -1.93 11.19
CA LYS A 28 26.21 -1.41 11.37
C LYS A 28 26.22 0.11 11.21
N GLN A 29 25.59 0.60 10.16
CA GLN A 29 25.35 2.01 9.96
C GLN A 29 23.89 2.32 10.31
N ARG A 30 23.68 3.33 11.16
CA ARG A 30 22.35 3.91 11.31
C ARG A 30 22.05 4.74 10.08
N ASP A 31 20.78 4.72 9.64
CA ASP A 31 20.36 5.56 8.53
C ASP A 31 20.74 7.03 8.82
N PRO A 32 21.61 7.65 8.02
CA PRO A 32 22.03 9.03 8.23
C PRO A 32 20.87 10.02 8.08
N GLN A 33 19.80 9.65 7.37
CA GLN A 33 18.59 10.47 7.21
C GLN A 33 17.59 10.25 8.36
N GLY A 34 17.89 9.33 9.29
CA GLY A 34 17.06 9.06 10.46
C GLY A 34 15.78 8.32 10.12
N HIS A 35 14.72 8.54 10.90
CA HIS A 35 13.45 7.85 10.71
C HIS A 35 12.64 8.51 9.58
N HIS A 36 12.41 7.77 8.50
CA HIS A 36 11.54 8.22 7.42
C HIS A 36 10.07 8.08 7.81
N VAL A 37 9.33 9.20 7.73
CA VAL A 37 7.87 9.23 7.91
C VAL A 37 7.22 9.47 6.55
N ALA A 38 6.52 8.45 6.04
CA ALA A 38 5.84 8.54 4.76
C ALA A 38 4.81 9.69 4.75
N TYR A 39 4.77 10.43 3.64
CA TYR A 39 3.87 11.57 3.42
C TYR A 39 3.95 12.68 4.49
N LYS A 40 5.05 12.78 5.25
CA LYS A 40 5.18 13.79 6.32
C LYS A 40 4.88 15.21 5.84
N ALA A 41 5.49 15.63 4.73
CA ALA A 41 5.30 16.97 4.19
C ALA A 41 3.83 17.24 3.79
N PHE A 42 3.16 16.27 3.17
CA PHE A 42 1.73 16.35 2.85
C PHE A 42 0.85 16.41 4.10
N ARG A 43 1.21 15.67 5.17
CA ARG A 43 0.49 15.69 6.45
C ARG A 43 0.66 17.02 7.18
N GLU A 44 1.83 17.65 7.07
CA GLU A 44 2.14 18.93 7.70
C GLU A 44 1.52 20.10 6.95
N ASP A 45 1.64 20.13 5.62
CA ASP A 45 1.01 21.13 4.75
C ASP A 45 0.60 20.51 3.40
N PRO A 46 -0.67 20.09 3.26
CA PRO A 46 -1.17 19.48 2.03
C PRO A 46 -1.37 20.47 0.89
N GLN A 47 -1.43 21.78 1.16
CA GLN A 47 -1.55 22.80 0.10
C GLN A 47 -0.20 23.08 -0.55
N ALA A 48 0.86 23.15 0.25
CA ALA A 48 2.23 23.32 -0.25
C ALA A 48 2.82 22.03 -0.83
N ASN A 49 2.35 20.86 -0.39
CA ASN A 49 2.86 19.55 -0.81
C ASN A 49 1.74 18.65 -1.38
N PRO A 50 1.03 19.07 -2.44
CA PRO A 50 -0.10 18.31 -2.97
C PRO A 50 0.34 16.95 -3.53
N LEU A 51 -0.56 15.97 -3.45
CA LEU A 51 -0.38 14.69 -4.13
C LEU A 51 -0.60 14.84 -5.65
N THR A 52 -0.21 13.82 -6.42
CA THR A 52 -0.33 13.81 -7.89
C THR A 52 -1.75 13.55 -8.40
N THR A 53 -2.71 13.38 -7.49
CA THR A 53 -4.14 13.25 -7.79
C THR A 53 -4.72 14.57 -8.30
N PRO A 54 -5.80 14.57 -9.11
CA PRO A 54 -6.45 15.79 -9.59
C PRO A 54 -6.80 16.80 -8.49
N SER A 55 -7.26 16.34 -7.33
CA SER A 55 -7.59 17.22 -6.19
C SER A 55 -6.40 17.67 -5.35
N GLY A 56 -5.19 17.15 -5.62
CA GLY A 56 -4.01 17.31 -4.75
C GLY A 56 -4.10 16.58 -3.40
N LYS A 57 -5.13 15.75 -3.17
CA LYS A 57 -5.43 15.08 -1.89
C LYS A 57 -5.65 13.57 -2.09
N ILE A 58 -5.75 12.84 -1.00
CA ILE A 58 -6.22 11.45 -1.04
C ILE A 58 -7.69 11.45 -1.47
N GLU A 59 -7.99 10.84 -2.62
CA GLU A 59 -9.34 10.79 -3.19
C GLU A 59 -10.11 9.57 -2.68
N ILE A 60 -11.11 9.80 -1.83
CA ILE A 60 -12.06 8.75 -1.43
C ILE A 60 -13.03 8.44 -2.59
N TYR A 61 -13.40 9.47 -3.35
CA TYR A 61 -14.16 9.36 -4.58
C TYR A 61 -13.26 9.77 -5.74
N SER A 62 -13.09 8.91 -6.74
CA SER A 62 -12.30 9.23 -7.94
C SER A 62 -13.21 9.60 -9.12
N GLN A 63 -13.12 10.85 -9.56
CA GLN A 63 -13.85 11.31 -10.75
C GLN A 63 -13.38 10.61 -12.02
N ASP A 64 -12.10 10.26 -12.11
CA ASP A 64 -11.56 9.57 -13.29
C ASP A 64 -12.03 8.12 -13.35
N LEU A 65 -12.10 7.42 -12.20
CA LEU A 65 -12.73 6.10 -12.15
C LEU A 65 -14.23 6.16 -12.46
N ALA A 66 -14.94 7.23 -12.04
CA ALA A 66 -16.34 7.41 -12.39
C ALA A 66 -16.56 7.51 -13.91
N LYS A 67 -15.67 8.22 -14.62
CA LYS A 67 -15.72 8.29 -16.10
C LYS A 67 -15.44 6.92 -16.73
N ILE A 68 -14.46 6.19 -16.22
CA ILE A 68 -14.14 4.84 -16.69
C ILE A 68 -15.34 3.90 -16.49
N ALA A 69 -15.90 3.87 -15.29
CA ALA A 69 -17.08 3.06 -14.96
C ALA A 69 -18.30 3.37 -15.84
N ALA A 70 -18.47 4.64 -16.25
CA ALA A 70 -19.59 5.06 -17.10
C ALA A 70 -19.37 4.77 -18.60
N THR A 71 -18.13 4.56 -19.04
CA THR A 71 -17.80 4.50 -20.48
C THR A 71 -17.28 3.14 -20.93
N TRP A 72 -16.77 2.31 -20.02
CA TRP A 72 -16.20 1.01 -20.37
C TRP A 72 -17.27 -0.07 -20.26
N GLU A 73 -17.30 -0.96 -21.24
CA GLU A 73 -18.04 -2.22 -21.14
C GLU A 73 -17.13 -3.25 -20.47
N LEU A 74 -17.58 -3.78 -19.33
CA LEU A 74 -16.82 -4.73 -18.52
C LEU A 74 -17.39 -6.15 -18.67
N PRO A 75 -16.54 -7.19 -18.61
CA PRO A 75 -17.01 -8.57 -18.51
C PRO A 75 -17.91 -8.80 -17.29
N GLU A 76 -18.78 -9.79 -17.37
CA GLU A 76 -19.65 -10.16 -16.25
C GLU A 76 -18.84 -10.51 -15.00
N GLY A 77 -19.15 -9.84 -13.89
CA GLY A 77 -18.48 -10.03 -12.59
C GLY A 77 -17.34 -9.06 -12.30
N ASP A 78 -16.87 -8.30 -13.30
CA ASP A 78 -15.90 -7.22 -13.11
C ASP A 78 -16.62 -5.90 -12.81
N VAL A 79 -16.09 -5.14 -11.85
CA VAL A 79 -16.69 -3.88 -11.38
C VAL A 79 -15.59 -2.85 -11.18
N ILE A 80 -15.77 -1.67 -11.77
CA ILE A 80 -15.02 -0.46 -11.47
C ILE A 80 -16.00 0.50 -10.81
N ASP A 81 -15.71 0.90 -9.57
CA ASP A 81 -16.52 1.86 -8.81
C ASP A 81 -15.64 3.04 -8.37
N PRO A 82 -16.13 4.29 -8.46
CA PRO A 82 -15.39 5.45 -8.00
C PRO A 82 -15.22 5.53 -6.48
N LEU A 83 -15.99 4.74 -5.71
CA LEU A 83 -15.85 4.56 -4.28
C LEU A 83 -15.27 3.17 -3.94
N PRO A 84 -14.59 3.04 -2.81
CA PRO A 84 -14.19 1.73 -2.29
C PRO A 84 -15.42 0.92 -1.91
N ILE A 85 -15.73 -0.11 -2.70
CA ILE A 85 -16.78 -1.07 -2.42
C ILE A 85 -16.20 -2.48 -2.30
N TYR A 86 -16.89 -3.33 -1.54
CA TYR A 86 -16.61 -4.75 -1.59
C TYR A 86 -17.16 -5.33 -2.89
N THR A 87 -16.29 -5.93 -3.70
CA THR A 87 -16.70 -6.78 -4.82
C THR A 87 -16.19 -8.19 -4.55
N PRO A 88 -17.04 -9.21 -4.70
CA PRO A 88 -16.66 -10.58 -4.42
C PRO A 88 -15.81 -11.23 -5.53
N GLY A 89 -15.57 -10.52 -6.64
CA GLY A 89 -14.73 -10.94 -7.78
C GLY A 89 -15.22 -12.18 -8.54
N PHE A 90 -14.48 -12.57 -9.58
CA PHE A 90 -14.82 -13.70 -10.46
C PHE A 90 -14.46 -15.08 -9.88
N ARG A 91 -13.49 -15.16 -8.96
CA ARG A 91 -13.10 -16.40 -8.24
C ARG A 91 -13.77 -16.46 -6.87
N LYS A 92 -15.10 -16.58 -6.83
CA LYS A 92 -15.78 -16.88 -5.57
C LYS A 92 -15.59 -18.36 -5.20
N LEU A 93 -15.11 -18.62 -3.98
CA LEU A 93 -15.54 -19.82 -3.26
C LEU A 93 -17.02 -19.61 -2.93
N GLN A 94 -17.90 -20.47 -3.42
CA GLN A 94 -19.27 -20.52 -2.90
C GLN A 94 -19.18 -20.89 -1.42
N ARG A 95 -19.44 -19.93 -0.53
CA ARG A 95 -19.75 -20.26 0.85
C ARG A 95 -21.14 -20.88 0.84
N SER A 96 -21.23 -22.19 1.08
CA SER A 96 -22.51 -22.87 1.23
C SER A 96 -23.26 -22.29 2.42
N ALA A 97 -24.27 -21.46 2.14
CA ALA A 97 -25.26 -21.02 3.11
C ALA A 97 -26.66 -21.52 2.74
N ASP A 98 -26.74 -22.58 1.94
CA ASP A 98 -28.00 -23.23 1.55
C ASP A 98 -28.31 -24.43 2.48
N SER A 99 -28.16 -24.25 3.79
CA SER A 99 -28.96 -25.02 4.73
C SER A 99 -30.01 -24.07 5.29
N GLU A 100 -31.20 -24.13 4.71
CA GLU A 100 -32.43 -23.49 5.16
C GLU A 100 -32.53 -23.51 6.69
N ILE A 101 -32.49 -22.33 7.32
CA ILE A 101 -33.10 -22.15 8.62
C ILE A 101 -34.35 -21.30 8.37
N PRO A 102 -35.56 -21.88 8.42
CA PRO A 102 -36.77 -21.10 8.24
C PRO A 102 -36.88 -20.17 9.46
N ALA A 103 -36.86 -18.86 9.22
CA ALA A 103 -37.10 -17.86 10.24
C ALA A 103 -38.59 -17.87 10.61
N THR A 104 -38.99 -18.74 11.53
CA THR A 104 -40.30 -18.65 12.19
C THR A 104 -40.26 -17.46 13.15
N ALA A 105 -40.70 -16.30 12.68
CA ALA A 105 -40.91 -15.13 13.52
C ALA A 105 -42.15 -15.33 14.41
N HIS A 106 -41.95 -15.88 15.61
CA HIS A 106 -42.97 -15.79 16.66
C HIS A 106 -43.04 -14.34 17.17
N ARG A 107 -44.06 -13.61 16.70
CA ARG A 107 -44.44 -12.30 17.25
C ARG A 107 -45.13 -12.53 18.59
N LEU A 108 -44.45 -12.24 19.70
CA LEU A 108 -45.09 -12.09 21.01
C LEU A 108 -45.90 -10.78 21.02
N PRO A 109 -47.18 -10.78 21.42
CA PRO A 109 -47.94 -9.55 21.62
C PRO A 109 -47.55 -8.90 22.96
N LEU A 110 -47.71 -7.58 23.02
CA LEU A 110 -47.71 -6.82 24.28
C LEU A 110 -48.97 -7.11 25.08
#